data_AF-T1F703-F1
#
_entry.id   AF-T1F703-F1
#
_cell.length_a   1.000
_cell.length_b   1.000
_cell.length_c   1.000
_cell.angle_alpha   90.00
_cell.angle_beta   90.00
_cell.angle_gamma   90.00
#
_symmetry.space_group_name_H-M   'P 1'
#
loop_
_entity.id
_entity.type
_entity.pdbx_description
1 polymer ?
#
loop_
_entity_poly.entity_id
_entity_poly.type
_entity_poly.pdbx_seq_one_letter_code
_entity_poly.pdbx_strand_id
1 'polypeptide(L)'
;MLIYNRNIFSLKFVFFASVIFVSAIFIEIKYDVLHQVKDVTKGIYLLNNFINDNDLSNMKEEMRDKMFIDAISMYAKTIPKRFSNETELKFIILAVTDNSFFDMALNLYLTSFKKFKIINFLFVGIGKTACKNFLKMNVQCFYFTETSGSNNTADFGSKQFQQKVNIRTEMILKALKADFSVLHTDVDVTFLDNPIPYIESKAMKIQNVAFQSDIISYNSGFLIIKPTNFSIELYTLTRDVANKSRSIDDQESLNLAIKVMQSKYKSNPEISSIDIFDKTKILCGKCYFEEVDRNFPTKNGSNGCPGCLVMHNNWIKTHAAKVYRFKEILLWFVDKGGYYSDRNRKYLLYNNPFFSFPPVNYTTDREELNALKTGFALAQMLNRTLIIPRFHCRGAKNPYECSLIHWINVKSFDMFFEYRENSFLSNPLVPENIRKNLSQTCPYGKNQNKNLNNLNVCTPPLKNFTTECLEPVWILIDSKKSVPYNDLIRDSYDRVVTINLKNYTQIPEQEILKKFGKCDDGVLHVVSLIGVEVTFDNITKNNEFETKIRSGFLRNGYMQL
;
A
#
# COMPACT_ATOMS: atom_id res chain seq x y z
N MET A 1 -14.95 -33.10 -70.27
CA MET A 1 -15.38 -33.76 -69.02
C MET A 1 -14.17 -34.33 -68.27
N LEU A 2 -13.18 -33.46 -68.01
CA LEU A 2 -11.92 -33.75 -67.33
C LEU A 2 -11.56 -32.44 -66.62
N ILE A 3 -11.86 -32.33 -65.32
CA ILE A 3 -11.36 -31.42 -64.27
C ILE A 3 -12.35 -31.63 -63.11
N TYR A 4 -12.21 -32.71 -62.33
CA TYR A 4 -12.91 -32.81 -61.05
C TYR A 4 -12.31 -33.84 -60.07
N ASN A 5 -11.00 -34.12 -60.13
CA ASN A 5 -10.43 -35.14 -59.24
C ASN A 5 -9.03 -34.84 -58.66
N ARG A 6 -8.65 -33.56 -58.56
CA ARG A 6 -7.38 -33.16 -57.90
C ARG A 6 -7.54 -32.46 -56.53
N ASN A 7 -8.75 -32.06 -56.12
CA ASN A 7 -8.95 -31.30 -54.87
C ASN A 7 -9.25 -32.15 -53.63
N ILE A 8 -9.53 -33.45 -53.76
CA ILE A 8 -9.86 -34.31 -52.61
C ILE A 8 -8.59 -34.84 -51.91
N PHE A 9 -7.48 -34.96 -52.64
CA PHE A 9 -6.21 -35.46 -52.07
C PHE A 9 -5.44 -34.40 -51.26
N SER A 10 -5.50 -33.10 -51.62
CA SER A 10 -4.81 -32.06 -50.85
C SER A 10 -5.50 -31.73 -49.53
N LEU A 11 -6.84 -31.81 -49.47
CA LEU A 11 -7.60 -31.52 -48.25
C LEU A 11 -7.36 -32.55 -47.14
N LYS A 12 -7.21 -33.83 -47.49
CA LYS A 12 -6.89 -34.89 -46.51
C LYS A 12 -5.49 -34.74 -45.93
N PHE A 13 -4.52 -34.28 -46.71
CA PHE A 13 -3.14 -34.05 -46.24
C PHE A 13 -3.05 -32.84 -45.31
N VAL A 14 -3.77 -31.75 -45.61
CA VAL A 14 -3.85 -30.57 -44.75
C VAL A 14 -4.55 -30.88 -43.43
N PHE A 15 -5.60 -31.72 -43.46
CA PHE A 15 -6.31 -32.13 -42.25
C PHE A 15 -5.48 -33.08 -41.36
N PHE A 16 -4.69 -33.99 -41.97
CA PHE A 16 -3.79 -34.85 -41.20
C PHE A 16 -2.63 -34.06 -40.58
N ALA A 17 -2.06 -33.10 -41.32
CA ALA A 17 -0.99 -32.25 -40.81
C ALA A 17 -1.47 -31.34 -39.66
N SER A 18 -2.68 -30.78 -39.74
CA SER A 18 -3.23 -29.96 -38.66
C SER A 18 -3.58 -30.77 -37.42
N VAL A 19 -4.08 -31.99 -37.55
CA VAL A 19 -4.33 -32.89 -36.41
C VAL A 19 -3.02 -33.29 -35.72
N ILE A 20 -1.97 -33.60 -36.50
CA ILE A 20 -0.64 -33.89 -35.93
C ILE A 20 -0.09 -32.66 -35.21
N PHE A 21 -0.19 -31.46 -35.79
CA PHE A 21 0.32 -30.23 -35.18
C PHE A 21 -0.42 -29.86 -33.88
N VAL A 22 -1.76 -29.99 -33.87
CA VAL A 22 -2.57 -29.77 -32.66
C VAL A 22 -2.26 -30.82 -31.59
N SER A 23 -2.07 -32.09 -31.97
CA SER A 23 -1.70 -33.14 -31.03
C SER A 23 -0.28 -32.96 -30.46
N ALA A 24 0.68 -32.50 -31.26
CA ALA A 24 2.03 -32.17 -30.80
C ALA A 24 2.02 -31.00 -29.80
N ILE A 25 1.28 -29.93 -30.10
CA ILE A 25 1.08 -28.79 -29.18
C ILE A 25 0.38 -29.25 -27.89
N PHE A 26 -0.64 -30.12 -27.98
CA PHE A 26 -1.30 -30.65 -26.78
C PHE A 26 -0.38 -31.55 -25.95
N ILE A 27 0.50 -32.33 -26.58
CA ILE A 27 1.49 -33.16 -25.90
C ILE A 27 2.53 -32.27 -25.22
N GLU A 28 3.04 -31.23 -25.89
CA GLU A 28 4.03 -30.30 -25.36
C GLU A 28 3.47 -29.47 -24.20
N ILE A 29 2.23 -28.95 -24.32
CA ILE A 29 1.52 -28.27 -23.22
C ILE A 29 1.27 -29.24 -22.06
N LYS A 30 0.87 -30.49 -22.32
CA LYS A 30 0.62 -31.47 -21.27
C LYS A 30 1.92 -31.89 -20.58
N TYR A 31 3.04 -31.93 -21.30
CA TYR A 31 4.36 -32.26 -20.76
C TYR A 31 4.90 -31.12 -19.90
N ASP A 32 4.81 -29.87 -20.35
CA ASP A 32 5.20 -28.68 -19.57
C ASP A 32 4.34 -28.51 -18.31
N VAL A 33 3.03 -28.73 -18.42
CA VAL A 33 2.12 -28.71 -17.26
C VAL A 33 2.42 -29.86 -16.30
N LEU A 34 2.69 -31.08 -16.78
CA LEU A 34 3.06 -32.20 -15.90
C LEU A 34 4.43 -32.01 -15.23
N HIS A 35 5.40 -31.40 -15.92
CA HIS A 35 6.72 -31.13 -15.34
C HIS A 35 6.63 -30.03 -14.29
N GLN A 36 5.94 -28.92 -14.59
CA GLN A 36 5.63 -27.88 -13.60
C GLN A 36 4.87 -28.44 -12.41
N VAL A 37 3.87 -29.32 -12.62
CA VAL A 37 3.12 -29.93 -11.52
C VAL A 37 3.99 -30.87 -10.68
N LYS A 38 4.92 -31.62 -11.27
CA LYS A 38 5.85 -32.52 -10.54
C LYS A 38 6.90 -31.76 -9.72
N ASP A 39 7.48 -30.69 -10.27
CA ASP A 39 8.47 -29.86 -9.55
C ASP A 39 7.79 -29.04 -8.44
N VAL A 40 6.57 -28.56 -8.68
CA VAL A 40 5.73 -27.90 -7.67
C VAL A 40 5.32 -28.88 -6.57
N THR A 41 4.90 -30.11 -6.88
CA THR A 41 4.53 -31.10 -5.84
C THR A 41 5.73 -31.55 -5.01
N LYS A 42 6.93 -31.69 -5.61
CA LYS A 42 8.15 -32.04 -4.88
C LYS A 42 8.61 -30.91 -3.95
N GLY A 43 8.53 -29.66 -4.41
CA GLY A 43 8.84 -28.48 -3.59
C GLY A 43 7.82 -28.23 -2.48
N ILE A 44 6.53 -28.41 -2.76
CA ILE A 44 5.45 -28.34 -1.75
C ILE A 44 5.61 -29.46 -0.71
N TYR A 45 5.99 -30.68 -1.12
CA TYR A 45 6.22 -31.79 -0.19
C TYR A 45 7.41 -31.54 0.74
N LEU A 46 8.51 -30.98 0.21
CA LEU A 46 9.65 -30.56 1.02
C LEU A 46 9.24 -29.43 1.99
N LEU A 47 8.66 -28.33 1.50
CA LEU A 47 8.26 -27.19 2.34
C LEU A 47 7.20 -27.51 3.39
N ASN A 48 6.21 -28.35 3.09
CA ASN A 48 5.12 -28.67 4.03
C ASN A 48 5.59 -29.57 5.19
N ASN A 49 6.55 -30.47 4.95
CA ASN A 49 7.12 -31.28 6.03
C ASN A 49 7.95 -30.43 7.01
N PHE A 50 8.55 -29.31 6.57
CA PHE A 50 9.37 -28.44 7.44
C PHE A 50 8.60 -27.57 8.43
N ILE A 51 7.32 -27.28 8.20
CA ILE A 51 6.55 -26.37 9.06
C ILE A 51 5.95 -27.10 10.27
N ASN A 52 5.78 -28.41 10.20
CA ASN A 52 5.19 -29.19 11.29
C ASN A 52 6.18 -29.56 12.40
N ASP A 53 7.49 -29.38 12.18
CA ASP A 53 8.51 -29.73 13.17
C ASP A 53 9.14 -28.51 13.89
N ASN A 54 9.41 -28.72 15.19
CA ASN A 54 10.13 -27.78 16.05
C ASN A 54 11.65 -27.71 15.77
N ASP A 55 12.13 -28.29 14.67
CA ASP A 55 13.51 -28.77 14.58
C ASP A 55 14.51 -27.84 13.86
N LEU A 56 14.04 -26.80 13.14
CA LEU A 56 14.97 -25.90 12.42
C LEU A 56 15.92 -25.14 13.36
N SER A 57 15.52 -24.86 14.60
CA SER A 57 16.39 -24.22 15.59
C SER A 57 17.51 -25.13 16.10
N ASN A 58 17.33 -26.45 16.03
CA ASN A 58 18.29 -27.46 16.50
C ASN A 58 19.18 -28.00 15.37
N MET A 59 18.81 -27.76 14.11
CA MET A 59 19.61 -28.15 12.96
C MET A 59 20.97 -27.44 12.93
N LYS A 60 22.00 -28.14 12.45
CA LYS A 60 23.31 -27.53 12.16
C LYS A 60 23.14 -26.42 11.12
N GLU A 61 23.84 -25.30 11.31
CA GLU A 61 23.76 -24.12 10.45
C GLU A 61 23.99 -24.46 8.96
N GLU A 62 24.99 -25.29 8.67
CA GLU A 62 25.30 -25.76 7.32
C GLU A 62 24.12 -26.44 6.63
N MET A 63 23.32 -27.21 7.35
CA MET A 63 22.15 -27.89 6.79
C MET A 63 21.01 -26.89 6.50
N ARG A 64 20.80 -25.90 7.38
CA ARG A 64 19.84 -24.81 7.12
C ARG A 64 20.24 -23.99 5.90
N ASP A 65 21.53 -23.69 5.79
CA ASP A 65 22.07 -22.92 4.66
C ASP A 65 21.85 -23.65 3.35
N LYS A 66 22.21 -24.94 3.31
CA LYS A 66 21.95 -25.79 2.15
C LYS A 66 20.47 -25.79 1.76
N MET A 67 19.57 -25.94 2.72
CA MET A 67 18.12 -25.92 2.46
C MET A 67 17.63 -24.57 1.93
N PHE A 68 18.16 -23.47 2.45
CA PHE A 68 17.86 -22.13 1.95
C PHE A 68 18.32 -21.96 0.49
N ILE A 69 19.52 -22.44 0.16
CA ILE A 69 20.05 -22.43 -1.20
C ILE A 69 19.23 -23.34 -2.13
N ASP A 70 18.81 -24.51 -1.67
CA ASP A 70 17.94 -25.41 -2.43
C ASP A 70 16.58 -24.74 -2.73
N ALA A 71 16.02 -24.03 -1.74
CA ALA A 71 14.79 -23.26 -1.93
C ALA A 71 14.96 -22.10 -2.92
N ILE A 72 16.05 -21.33 -2.84
CA ILE A 72 16.35 -20.29 -3.84
C ILE A 72 16.49 -20.91 -5.23
N SER A 73 17.22 -22.01 -5.35
CA SER A 73 17.49 -22.69 -6.62
C SER A 73 16.20 -23.11 -7.33
N MET A 74 15.17 -23.52 -6.57
CA MET A 74 13.87 -23.91 -7.10
C MET A 74 13.13 -22.76 -7.80
N TYR A 75 13.29 -21.52 -7.34
CA TYR A 75 12.56 -20.35 -7.86
C TYR A 75 13.42 -19.41 -8.68
N ALA A 76 14.74 -19.53 -8.63
CA ALA A 76 15.62 -18.65 -9.39
C ALA A 76 15.42 -18.82 -10.90
N LYS A 77 15.43 -17.69 -11.61
CA LYS A 77 15.43 -17.65 -13.07
C LYS A 77 16.86 -17.69 -13.58
N THR A 78 17.15 -18.50 -14.60
CA THR A 78 18.40 -18.38 -15.36
C THR A 78 18.25 -17.31 -16.43
N ILE A 79 19.14 -16.31 -16.40
CA ILE A 79 19.27 -15.31 -17.45
C ILE A 79 20.38 -15.80 -18.40
N PRO A 80 20.05 -16.09 -19.67
CA PRO A 80 21.02 -16.59 -20.63
C PRO A 80 22.16 -15.61 -20.86
N LYS A 81 23.35 -16.15 -21.15
CA LYS A 81 24.48 -15.39 -21.69
C LYS A 81 24.06 -14.72 -22.99
N ARG A 82 24.36 -13.43 -23.17
CA ARG A 82 24.17 -12.74 -24.45
C ARG A 82 25.44 -12.71 -25.28
N PHE A 83 26.61 -12.88 -24.65
CA PHE A 83 27.92 -12.90 -25.32
C PHE A 83 28.79 -14.06 -24.83
N SER A 84 29.78 -14.47 -25.63
CA SER A 84 30.66 -15.62 -25.38
C SER A 84 31.53 -15.50 -24.12
N ASN A 85 31.72 -14.28 -23.62
CA ASN A 85 32.50 -13.95 -22.43
C ASN A 85 31.65 -13.74 -21.16
N GLU A 86 30.32 -13.90 -21.22
CA GLU A 86 29.44 -13.77 -20.06
C GLU A 86 29.22 -15.12 -19.35
N THR A 87 28.89 -15.09 -18.06
CA THR A 87 28.39 -16.25 -17.30
C THR A 87 26.85 -16.24 -17.27
N GLU A 88 26.22 -17.42 -17.19
CA GLU A 88 24.78 -17.48 -16.97
C GLU A 88 24.49 -16.93 -15.58
N LEU A 89 23.49 -16.06 -15.45
CA LEU A 89 23.16 -15.44 -14.18
C LEU A 89 21.93 -16.12 -13.59
N LYS A 90 22.05 -16.64 -12.37
CA LYS A 90 20.90 -17.11 -11.60
C LYS A 90 20.31 -15.92 -10.86
N PHE A 91 19.04 -15.61 -11.09
CA PHE A 91 18.38 -14.40 -10.61
C PHE A 91 17.17 -14.71 -9.74
N ILE A 92 17.19 -14.24 -8.50
CA ILE A 92 16.11 -14.40 -7.52
C ILE A 92 15.72 -13.06 -6.90
N ILE A 93 14.42 -12.91 -6.62
CA ILE A 93 13.89 -11.80 -5.83
C ILE A 93 13.66 -12.29 -4.40
N LEU A 94 14.23 -11.60 -3.41
CA LEU A 94 14.07 -11.94 -2.00
C LEU A 94 13.35 -10.81 -1.25
N ALA A 95 12.38 -11.18 -0.42
CA ALA A 95 11.65 -10.24 0.43
C ALA A 95 11.47 -10.84 1.83
N VAL A 96 11.91 -10.12 2.86
CA VAL A 96 11.83 -10.57 4.24
C VAL A 96 10.46 -10.24 4.83
N THR A 97 9.85 -11.19 5.54
CA THR A 97 8.54 -11.01 6.17
C THR A 97 8.44 -11.72 7.51
N ASP A 98 7.55 -11.25 8.38
CA ASP A 98 7.17 -11.90 9.63
C ASP A 98 5.64 -11.85 9.78
N ASN A 99 5.10 -12.34 10.91
CA ASN A 99 3.66 -12.37 11.09
C ASN A 99 3.04 -10.96 11.21
N SER A 100 3.79 -10.00 11.75
CA SER A 100 3.33 -8.62 11.92
C SER A 100 3.27 -7.83 10.60
N PHE A 101 4.13 -8.18 9.63
CA PHE A 101 4.16 -7.62 8.29
C PHE A 101 3.53 -8.53 7.23
N PHE A 102 2.83 -9.60 7.64
CA PHE A 102 2.22 -10.56 6.71
C PHE A 102 1.26 -9.87 5.73
N ASP A 103 0.38 -9.01 6.23
CA ASP A 103 -0.59 -8.30 5.38
C ASP A 103 0.14 -7.35 4.39
N MET A 104 1.24 -6.73 4.81
CA MET A 104 2.07 -5.88 3.93
C MET A 104 2.74 -6.71 2.83
N ALA A 105 3.33 -7.85 3.18
CA ALA A 105 3.96 -8.77 2.24
C ALA A 105 2.94 -9.40 1.27
N LEU A 106 1.74 -9.72 1.75
CA LEU A 106 0.63 -10.15 0.91
C LEU A 106 0.22 -9.03 -0.05
N ASN A 107 0.22 -7.77 0.39
CA ASN A 107 -0.05 -6.63 -0.47
C ASN A 107 1.01 -6.50 -1.58
N LEU A 108 2.30 -6.65 -1.27
CA LEU A 108 3.37 -6.71 -2.27
C LEU A 108 3.11 -7.83 -3.29
N TYR A 109 2.78 -9.05 -2.82
CA TYR A 109 2.46 -10.16 -3.72
C TYR A 109 1.28 -9.83 -4.66
N LEU A 110 0.18 -9.31 -4.12
CA LEU A 110 -1.03 -9.02 -4.91
C LEU A 110 -0.82 -7.88 -5.91
N THR A 111 -0.19 -6.79 -5.48
CA THR A 111 -0.01 -5.58 -6.29
C THR A 111 1.14 -5.68 -7.28
N SER A 112 2.12 -6.55 -7.01
CA SER A 112 3.38 -6.59 -7.75
C SER A 112 3.62 -7.96 -8.37
N PHE A 113 3.91 -8.99 -7.58
CA PHE A 113 4.36 -10.28 -8.12
C PHE A 113 3.26 -10.98 -8.92
N LYS A 114 2.07 -11.13 -8.34
CA LYS A 114 0.90 -11.73 -9.00
C LYS A 114 0.44 -10.91 -10.19
N LYS A 115 0.33 -9.58 -10.02
CA LYS A 115 -0.12 -8.65 -11.07
C LYS A 115 0.76 -8.75 -12.33
N PHE A 116 2.08 -8.80 -12.17
CA PHE A 116 3.04 -8.84 -13.28
C PHE A 116 3.54 -10.24 -13.62
N LYS A 117 2.92 -11.29 -13.06
CA LYS A 117 3.29 -12.70 -13.30
C LYS A 117 4.77 -12.98 -13.03
N ILE A 118 5.34 -12.35 -12.01
CA ILE A 118 6.71 -12.57 -11.57
C ILE A 118 6.70 -13.84 -10.71
N ILE A 119 7.46 -14.85 -11.12
CA ILE A 119 7.51 -16.16 -10.46
C ILE A 119 8.85 -16.43 -9.76
N ASN A 120 9.89 -15.67 -10.09
CA ASN A 120 11.24 -15.87 -9.57
C ASN A 120 11.49 -15.09 -8.27
N PHE A 121 10.59 -15.26 -7.31
CA PHE A 121 10.68 -14.65 -5.99
C PHE A 121 10.59 -15.70 -4.88
N LEU A 122 11.08 -15.35 -3.70
CA LEU A 122 10.94 -16.13 -2.48
C LEU A 122 10.73 -15.18 -1.29
N PHE A 123 9.61 -15.32 -0.58
CA PHE A 123 9.49 -14.69 0.73
C PHE A 123 10.37 -15.43 1.73
N VAL A 124 11.08 -14.69 2.57
CA VAL A 124 11.96 -15.23 3.60
C VAL A 124 11.36 -14.90 4.95
N GLY A 125 10.77 -15.90 5.58
CA GLY A 125 10.02 -15.78 6.82
C GLY A 125 10.92 -15.74 8.05
N ILE A 126 10.76 -14.70 8.84
CA ILE A 126 11.26 -14.59 10.22
C ILE A 126 10.10 -14.93 11.15
N GLY A 127 10.01 -16.21 11.50
CA GLY A 127 8.89 -16.80 12.24
C GLY A 127 7.99 -17.68 11.38
N LYS A 128 7.56 -18.81 11.95
CA LYS A 128 6.86 -19.88 11.20
C LYS A 128 5.48 -19.48 10.68
N THR A 129 4.75 -18.63 11.40
CA THR A 129 3.34 -18.31 11.12
C THR A 129 3.15 -17.65 9.75
N ALA A 130 4.01 -16.70 9.37
CA ALA A 130 3.89 -16.00 8.10
C ALA A 130 4.07 -16.96 6.92
N CYS A 131 5.13 -17.78 6.92
CA CYS A 131 5.33 -18.77 5.85
C CYS A 131 4.23 -19.83 5.82
N LYS A 132 3.74 -20.30 6.98
CA LYS A 132 2.61 -21.22 7.02
C LYS A 132 1.38 -20.63 6.33
N ASN A 133 1.10 -19.35 6.54
CA ASN A 133 -0.02 -18.67 5.89
C ASN A 133 0.21 -18.48 4.38
N PHE A 134 1.42 -18.10 3.96
CA PHE A 134 1.75 -17.99 2.54
C PHE A 134 1.63 -19.33 1.79
N LEU A 135 2.15 -20.42 2.36
CA LEU A 135 2.08 -21.73 1.72
C LEU A 135 0.64 -22.26 1.62
N LYS A 136 -0.22 -22.00 2.62
CA LYS A 136 -1.66 -22.27 2.51
C LYS A 136 -2.33 -21.54 1.35
N MET A 137 -1.78 -20.39 0.95
CA MET A 137 -2.24 -19.59 -0.18
C MET A 137 -1.51 -19.93 -1.49
N ASN A 138 -0.67 -20.97 -1.50
CA ASN A 138 0.20 -21.34 -2.62
C ASN A 138 1.14 -20.19 -3.04
N VAL A 139 1.66 -19.45 -2.05
CA VAL A 139 2.68 -18.41 -2.23
C VAL A 139 3.98 -18.93 -1.61
N GLN A 140 5.07 -18.86 -2.36
CA GLN A 140 6.35 -19.41 -1.93
C GLN A 140 6.98 -18.61 -0.78
N CYS A 141 7.31 -19.31 0.30
CA CYS A 141 7.94 -18.74 1.48
C CYS A 141 8.88 -19.76 2.13
N PHE A 142 10.11 -19.36 2.43
CA PHE A 142 11.07 -20.17 3.17
C PHE A 142 11.18 -19.66 4.61
N TYR A 143 10.92 -20.54 5.58
CA TYR A 143 11.11 -20.22 6.99
C TYR A 143 12.62 -20.26 7.31
N PHE A 144 13.21 -19.08 7.51
CA PHE A 144 14.66 -18.93 7.65
C PHE A 144 15.12 -19.06 9.11
N THR A 145 14.42 -18.37 10.02
CA THR A 145 14.75 -18.37 11.45
C THR A 145 13.59 -17.88 12.31
N GLU A 146 13.65 -18.12 13.61
CA GLU A 146 12.74 -17.54 14.62
C GLU A 146 13.42 -16.37 15.32
N THR A 147 12.70 -15.26 15.55
CA THR A 147 13.19 -14.15 16.37
C THR A 147 12.19 -13.83 17.47
N SER A 148 12.68 -13.38 18.63
CA SER A 148 11.81 -12.92 19.71
C SER A 148 11.00 -11.70 19.25
N GLY A 149 9.68 -11.82 19.21
CA GLY A 149 8.79 -10.77 18.71
C GLY A 149 8.36 -10.91 17.24
N SER A 150 8.43 -12.12 16.66
CA SER A 150 7.88 -12.43 15.33
C SER A 150 6.38 -12.12 15.17
N ASN A 151 5.65 -11.98 16.29
CA ASN A 151 4.24 -11.57 16.34
C ASN A 151 4.01 -10.06 16.56
N ASN A 152 5.06 -9.27 16.80
CA ASN A 152 4.95 -7.84 17.13
C ASN A 152 5.55 -6.97 16.03
N THR A 153 4.86 -5.89 15.65
CA THR A 153 5.44 -4.84 14.78
C THR A 153 6.59 -4.17 15.54
N ALA A 154 7.82 -4.32 15.03
CA ALA A 154 8.96 -3.64 15.60
C ALA A 154 9.01 -2.21 15.03
N ASP A 155 8.93 -1.20 15.91
CA ASP A 155 9.12 0.19 15.49
C ASP A 155 10.60 0.39 15.05
N PHE A 156 10.82 1.26 14.05
CA PHE A 156 12.15 1.60 13.52
C PHE A 156 13.11 1.99 14.66
N GLY A 157 14.29 1.36 14.70
CA GLY A 157 15.31 1.58 15.75
C GLY A 157 15.20 0.70 17.01
N SER A 158 14.23 -0.22 17.10
CA SER A 158 14.09 -1.13 18.27
C SER A 158 15.04 -2.35 18.22
N LYS A 159 15.29 -3.00 19.37
CA LYS A 159 16.13 -4.22 19.47
C LYS A 159 15.62 -5.37 18.57
N GLN A 160 14.30 -5.53 18.43
CA GLN A 160 13.72 -6.54 17.53
C GLN A 160 13.90 -6.18 16.06
N PHE A 161 13.83 -4.88 15.70
CA PHE A 161 14.13 -4.41 14.35
C PHE A 161 15.59 -4.75 13.98
N GLN A 162 16.55 -4.50 14.87
CA GLN A 162 17.97 -4.76 14.67
C GLN A 162 18.31 -6.26 14.45
N GLN A 163 17.62 -7.18 15.13
CA GLN A 163 17.79 -8.63 14.88
C GLN A 163 17.20 -9.04 13.51
N LYS A 164 16.08 -8.44 13.09
CA LYS A 164 15.48 -8.65 11.76
C LYS A 164 16.35 -8.08 10.63
N VAL A 165 17.01 -6.97 10.90
CA VAL A 165 17.92 -6.24 10.02
C VAL A 165 19.17 -7.07 9.65
N ASN A 166 19.76 -7.80 10.62
CA ASN A 166 20.89 -8.69 10.33
C ASN A 166 20.49 -9.88 9.43
N ILE A 167 19.25 -10.35 9.54
CA ILE A 167 18.75 -11.48 8.74
C ILE A 167 18.69 -11.12 7.25
N ARG A 168 18.32 -9.89 6.90
CA ARG A 168 18.33 -9.40 5.51
C ARG A 168 19.73 -9.50 4.91
N THR A 169 20.72 -8.96 5.60
CA THR A 169 22.12 -8.97 5.15
C THR A 169 22.65 -10.40 5.05
N GLU A 170 22.36 -11.27 6.01
CA GLU A 170 22.77 -12.68 6.00
C GLU A 170 22.13 -13.45 4.84
N MET A 171 20.83 -13.29 4.65
CA MET A 171 20.07 -13.91 3.55
C MET A 171 20.69 -13.57 2.19
N ILE A 172 20.94 -12.28 1.96
CA ILE A 172 21.56 -11.81 0.72
C ILE A 172 22.98 -12.38 0.58
N LEU A 173 23.79 -12.30 1.63
CA LEU A 173 25.18 -12.78 1.59
C LEU A 173 25.27 -14.30 1.31
N LYS A 174 24.39 -15.11 1.90
CA LYS A 174 24.32 -16.56 1.63
C LYS A 174 23.95 -16.83 0.17
N ALA A 175 22.97 -16.11 -0.39
CA ALA A 175 22.61 -16.24 -1.80
C ALA A 175 23.76 -15.83 -2.74
N LEU A 176 24.44 -14.71 -2.46
CA LEU A 176 25.59 -14.25 -3.25
C LEU A 176 26.74 -15.28 -3.26
N LYS A 177 27.05 -15.87 -2.09
CA LYS A 177 28.09 -16.92 -1.98
C LYS A 177 27.72 -18.21 -2.72
N ALA A 178 26.43 -18.44 -2.97
CA ALA A 178 25.92 -19.54 -3.77
C ALA A 178 25.75 -19.19 -5.26
N ASP A 179 26.35 -18.09 -5.71
CA ASP A 179 26.35 -17.63 -7.12
C ASP A 179 24.97 -17.21 -7.64
N PHE A 180 24.13 -16.63 -6.77
CA PHE A 180 22.86 -16.00 -7.15
C PHE A 180 22.97 -14.49 -7.18
N SER A 181 22.45 -13.86 -8.24
CA SER A 181 22.10 -12.44 -8.25
C SER A 181 20.78 -12.21 -7.54
N VAL A 182 20.73 -11.22 -6.66
CA VAL A 182 19.60 -10.98 -5.77
C VAL A 182 19.00 -9.60 -6.00
N LEU A 183 17.73 -9.53 -6.38
CA LEU A 183 16.91 -8.33 -6.18
C LEU A 183 16.29 -8.42 -4.79
N HIS A 184 16.74 -7.60 -3.85
CA HIS A 184 16.08 -7.46 -2.56
C HIS A 184 14.98 -6.39 -2.65
N THR A 185 13.84 -6.65 -2.04
CA THR A 185 12.75 -5.67 -1.88
C THR A 185 12.14 -5.76 -0.48
N ASP A 186 11.88 -4.60 0.11
CA ASP A 186 11.08 -4.48 1.31
C ASP A 186 9.61 -4.72 0.98
N VAL A 187 8.84 -5.11 2.00
CA VAL A 187 7.44 -5.52 1.84
C VAL A 187 6.50 -4.33 1.64
N ASP A 188 6.92 -3.12 2.01
CA ASP A 188 6.24 -1.85 1.78
C ASP A 188 6.71 -1.16 0.48
N VAL A 189 7.20 -1.96 -0.47
CA VAL A 189 7.42 -1.57 -1.86
C VAL A 189 6.19 -1.96 -2.69
N THR A 190 5.91 -1.21 -3.76
CA THR A 190 4.90 -1.55 -4.76
C THR A 190 5.46 -1.37 -6.16
N PHE A 191 5.26 -2.37 -7.02
CA PHE A 191 5.58 -2.27 -8.43
C PHE A 191 4.40 -1.60 -9.14
N LEU A 192 4.67 -0.45 -9.74
CA LEU A 192 3.70 0.30 -10.53
C LEU A 192 3.62 -0.26 -11.96
N ASP A 193 4.74 -0.80 -12.43
CA ASP A 193 4.87 -1.60 -13.66
C ASP A 193 5.92 -2.72 -13.42
N ASN A 194 6.07 -3.67 -14.33
CA ASN A 194 7.04 -4.75 -14.20
C ASN A 194 8.49 -4.22 -14.27
N PRO A 195 9.27 -4.22 -13.17
CA PRO A 195 10.62 -3.65 -13.17
C PRO A 195 11.66 -4.61 -13.76
N ILE A 196 11.34 -5.90 -13.91
CA ILE A 196 12.31 -6.94 -14.27
C ILE A 196 13.00 -6.68 -15.61
N PRO A 197 12.30 -6.30 -16.70
CA PRO A 197 12.97 -5.96 -17.96
C PRO A 197 13.98 -4.82 -17.84
N TYR A 198 13.68 -3.80 -17.02
CA TYR A 198 14.60 -2.68 -16.76
C TYR A 198 15.81 -3.15 -15.94
N ILE A 199 15.59 -3.94 -14.89
CA ILE A 199 16.66 -4.46 -14.03
C ILE A 199 17.63 -5.34 -14.83
N GLU A 200 17.11 -6.30 -15.62
CA GLU A 200 17.93 -7.22 -16.40
C GLU A 200 18.72 -6.50 -17.51
N SER A 201 18.09 -5.54 -18.20
CA SER A 201 18.71 -4.91 -19.37
C SER A 201 19.63 -3.72 -19.05
N LYS A 202 19.42 -3.06 -17.91
CA LYS A 202 20.18 -1.86 -17.52
C LYS A 202 21.05 -2.11 -16.30
N ALA A 203 20.44 -2.46 -15.18
CA ALA A 203 21.16 -2.55 -13.91
C ALA A 203 22.14 -3.72 -13.89
N MET A 204 21.68 -4.94 -14.16
CA MET A 204 22.52 -6.16 -14.09
C MET A 204 23.58 -6.24 -15.20
N LYS A 205 23.38 -5.52 -16.30
CA LYS A 205 24.31 -5.52 -17.44
C LYS A 205 25.60 -4.77 -17.13
N ILE A 206 25.50 -3.67 -16.37
CA ILE A 206 26.61 -2.73 -16.17
C ILE A 206 27.13 -2.77 -14.74
N GLN A 207 26.22 -2.92 -13.77
CA GLN A 207 26.53 -2.71 -12.36
C GLN A 207 26.69 -4.03 -11.61
N ASN A 208 27.61 -4.06 -10.65
CA ASN A 208 27.68 -5.13 -9.66
C ASN A 208 26.60 -4.93 -8.60
N VAL A 209 26.32 -3.67 -8.26
CA VAL A 209 25.28 -3.30 -7.31
C VAL A 209 24.55 -2.04 -7.78
N ALA A 210 23.22 -2.05 -7.73
CA ALA A 210 22.43 -0.84 -7.90
C ALA A 210 21.37 -0.71 -6.80
N PHE A 211 21.24 0.50 -6.25
CA PHE A 211 20.36 0.80 -5.13
C PHE A 211 19.26 1.78 -5.51
N GLN A 212 18.09 1.69 -4.86
CA GLN A 212 17.21 2.85 -4.78
C GLN A 212 17.95 3.98 -4.05
N SER A 213 17.78 5.21 -4.52
CA SER A 213 18.29 6.39 -3.83
C SER A 213 17.21 6.95 -2.90
N ASP A 214 17.57 7.22 -1.65
CA ASP A 214 16.89 8.25 -0.86
C ASP A 214 17.45 9.63 -1.27
N ILE A 215 17.29 10.67 -0.45
CA ILE A 215 17.78 12.02 -0.80
C ILE A 215 19.32 12.05 -0.84
N ILE A 216 19.96 11.55 0.22
CA ILE A 216 21.40 11.67 0.45
C ILE A 216 22.10 10.33 0.71
N SER A 217 21.37 9.22 0.67
CA SER A 217 21.87 7.89 1.02
C SER A 217 21.37 6.82 0.07
N TYR A 218 22.12 5.72 -0.01
CA TYR A 218 21.66 4.50 -0.63
C TYR A 218 20.57 3.87 0.24
N ASN A 219 19.46 3.48 -0.36
CA ASN A 219 18.38 2.81 0.33
C ASN A 219 18.60 1.29 0.30
N SER A 220 18.48 0.63 1.44
CA SER A 220 18.69 -0.83 1.57
C SER A 220 17.44 -1.66 1.28
N GLY A 221 16.28 -1.03 1.08
CA GLY A 221 14.99 -1.70 0.90
C GLY A 221 14.61 -1.99 -0.55
N PHE A 222 15.36 -1.51 -1.55
CA PHE A 222 15.20 -1.95 -2.93
C PHE A 222 16.52 -1.88 -3.69
N LEU A 223 17.11 -3.03 -4.01
CA LEU A 223 18.46 -3.11 -4.59
C LEU A 223 18.71 -4.40 -5.35
N ILE A 224 19.60 -4.36 -6.34
CA ILE A 224 20.07 -5.53 -7.11
C ILE A 224 21.57 -5.73 -6.89
N ILE A 225 21.99 -6.96 -6.64
CA ILE A 225 23.39 -7.32 -6.40
C ILE A 225 23.76 -8.56 -7.21
N LYS A 226 24.90 -8.52 -7.88
CA LYS A 226 25.53 -9.67 -8.55
C LYS A 226 26.51 -10.39 -7.64
N PRO A 227 26.70 -11.71 -7.78
CA PRO A 227 27.61 -12.50 -6.95
C PRO A 227 29.08 -12.34 -7.37
N THR A 228 29.61 -11.12 -7.32
CA THR A 228 31.04 -10.86 -7.57
C THR A 228 31.82 -10.87 -6.26
N ASN A 229 33.14 -11.10 -6.33
CA ASN A 229 34.02 -10.98 -5.15
C ASN A 229 33.87 -9.62 -4.47
N PHE A 230 33.75 -8.55 -5.27
CA PHE A 230 33.49 -7.20 -4.79
C PHE A 230 32.16 -7.09 -4.00
N SER A 231 31.06 -7.59 -4.56
CA SER A 231 29.75 -7.56 -3.91
C SER A 231 29.69 -8.39 -2.63
N ILE A 232 30.32 -9.58 -2.66
CA ILE A 232 30.43 -10.47 -1.50
C ILE A 232 31.24 -9.79 -0.39
N GLU A 233 32.33 -9.10 -0.72
CA GLU A 233 33.10 -8.33 0.25
C GLU A 233 32.29 -7.17 0.83
N LEU A 234 31.59 -6.40 -0.01
CA LEU A 234 30.72 -5.30 0.43
C LEU A 234 29.67 -5.79 1.44
N TYR A 235 28.99 -6.90 1.16
CA TYR A 235 27.97 -7.45 2.04
C TYR A 235 28.55 -8.13 3.29
N THR A 236 29.75 -8.71 3.18
CA THR A 236 30.50 -9.20 4.35
C THR A 236 30.82 -8.05 5.30
N LEU A 237 31.29 -6.91 4.77
CA LEU A 237 31.56 -5.72 5.56
C LEU A 237 30.29 -5.10 6.14
N THR A 238 29.20 -5.06 5.37
CA THR A 238 27.89 -4.57 5.83
C THR A 238 27.43 -5.37 7.05
N ARG A 239 27.52 -6.70 7.00
CA ARG A 239 27.24 -7.59 8.13
C ARG A 239 28.16 -7.30 9.31
N ASP A 240 29.46 -7.17 9.07
CA ASP A 240 30.44 -6.95 10.13
C ASP A 240 30.23 -5.60 10.84
N VAL A 241 29.82 -4.56 10.11
CA VAL A 241 29.43 -3.26 10.69
C VAL A 241 28.16 -3.40 11.53
N ALA A 242 27.13 -4.07 11.01
CA ALA A 242 25.89 -4.30 11.73
C ALA A 242 26.09 -5.12 13.02
N ASN A 243 27.04 -6.06 13.02
CA ASN A 243 27.38 -6.86 14.20
C ASN A 243 28.20 -6.09 15.26
N LYS A 244 28.89 -5.02 14.88
CA LYS A 244 29.75 -4.23 15.80
C LYS A 244 28.98 -3.28 16.69
N SER A 245 27.79 -2.83 16.29
CA SER A 245 26.99 -1.90 17.09
C SER A 245 25.53 -2.32 17.16
N ARG A 246 24.98 -2.26 18.37
CA ARG A 246 23.56 -2.49 18.64
C ARG A 246 22.68 -1.27 18.33
N SER A 247 23.20 -0.22 17.70
CA SER A 247 22.44 1.01 17.40
C SER A 247 22.33 1.33 15.91
N ILE A 248 23.02 0.59 15.05
CA ILE A 248 23.14 0.87 13.62
C ILE A 248 22.16 -0.06 12.89
N ASP A 249 21.29 0.49 12.03
CA ASP A 249 20.42 -0.30 11.16
C ASP A 249 21.14 -0.79 9.89
N ASP A 250 20.48 -1.57 9.03
CA ASP A 250 21.12 -2.12 7.82
C ASP A 250 21.43 -1.05 6.80
N GLN A 251 20.58 -0.02 6.69
CA GLN A 251 20.82 1.08 5.76
C GLN A 251 22.07 1.86 6.18
N GLU A 252 22.19 2.20 7.46
CA GLU A 252 23.37 2.86 7.99
C GLU A 252 24.61 1.97 7.86
N SER A 253 24.49 0.67 8.18
CA SER A 253 25.58 -0.31 8.03
C SER A 253 26.06 -0.42 6.58
N LEU A 254 25.13 -0.49 5.63
CA LEU A 254 25.41 -0.54 4.19
C LEU A 254 26.12 0.72 3.72
N ASN A 255 25.60 1.90 4.08
CA ASN A 255 26.20 3.17 3.68
C ASN A 255 27.62 3.34 4.28
N LEU A 256 27.86 2.87 5.51
CA LEU A 256 29.20 2.83 6.10
C LEU A 256 30.13 1.87 5.36
N ALA A 257 29.65 0.66 5.03
CA ALA A 257 30.41 -0.31 4.25
C ALA A 257 30.79 0.24 2.86
N ILE A 258 29.86 0.91 2.17
CA ILE A 258 30.13 1.56 0.88
C ILE A 258 31.24 2.61 1.02
N LYS A 259 31.21 3.47 2.04
CA LYS A 259 32.27 4.48 2.28
C LYS A 259 33.65 3.84 2.47
N VAL A 260 33.70 2.72 3.20
CA VAL A 260 34.96 1.96 3.39
C VAL A 260 35.41 1.34 2.06
N MET A 261 34.51 0.72 1.30
CA MET A 261 34.82 0.15 -0.01
C MET A 261 35.33 1.21 -0.99
N GLN A 262 34.69 2.39 -1.04
CA GLN A 262 35.13 3.53 -1.85
C GLN A 262 36.53 4.00 -1.48
N SER A 263 36.87 3.98 -0.19
CA SER A 263 38.21 4.35 0.28
C SER A 263 39.25 3.28 -0.07
N LYS A 264 38.92 2.01 0.12
CA LYS A 264 39.80 0.86 -0.15
C LYS A 264 40.07 0.67 -1.64
N TYR A 265 39.06 0.90 -2.48
CA TYR A 265 39.07 0.61 -3.92
C TYR A 265 39.07 1.88 -4.78
N LYS A 266 39.56 3.01 -4.27
CA LYS A 266 39.52 4.33 -4.93
C LYS A 266 40.04 4.34 -6.38
N SER A 267 41.00 3.47 -6.70
CA SER A 267 41.61 3.34 -8.03
C SER A 267 41.16 2.09 -8.81
N ASN A 268 40.27 1.26 -8.25
CA ASN A 268 39.78 0.04 -8.89
C ASN A 268 38.55 0.39 -9.77
N PRO A 269 38.53 0.02 -11.07
CA PRO A 269 37.36 0.24 -11.92
C PRO A 269 36.07 -0.39 -11.37
N GLU A 270 36.14 -1.45 -10.56
CA GLU A 270 34.97 -2.04 -9.91
C GLU A 270 34.23 -1.07 -8.99
N ILE A 271 34.84 0.01 -8.49
CA ILE A 271 34.09 0.99 -7.69
C ILE A 271 33.02 1.71 -8.51
N SER A 272 33.23 1.84 -9.82
CA SER A 272 32.24 2.39 -10.75
C SER A 272 31.05 1.46 -10.99
N SER A 273 31.11 0.23 -10.47
CA SER A 273 30.05 -0.77 -10.56
C SER A 273 29.01 -0.68 -9.41
N ILE A 274 29.20 0.27 -8.47
CA ILE A 274 28.18 0.69 -7.51
C ILE A 274 27.43 1.88 -8.10
N ASP A 275 26.13 1.75 -8.27
CA ASP A 275 25.29 2.80 -8.84
C ASP A 275 23.95 2.95 -8.12
N ILE A 276 23.20 3.98 -8.50
CA ILE A 276 21.81 4.17 -8.13
C ILE A 276 20.90 3.86 -9.32
N PHE A 277 19.69 3.38 -9.04
CA PHE A 277 18.65 3.30 -10.06
C PHE A 277 18.26 4.69 -10.55
N ASP A 278 17.67 4.73 -11.76
CA ASP A 278 17.03 5.93 -12.30
C ASP A 278 15.94 6.42 -11.34
N LYS A 279 16.16 7.59 -10.74
CA LYS A 279 15.29 8.22 -9.75
C LYS A 279 13.89 8.57 -10.29
N THR A 280 13.70 8.54 -11.61
CA THR A 280 12.38 8.72 -12.24
C THR A 280 11.59 7.41 -12.38
N LYS A 281 12.27 6.26 -12.24
CA LYS A 281 11.68 4.92 -12.40
C LYS A 281 11.51 4.19 -11.08
N ILE A 282 12.47 4.30 -10.18
CA ILE A 282 12.50 3.63 -8.88
C ILE A 282 12.52 4.71 -7.79
N LEU A 283 11.35 5.04 -7.25
CA LEU A 283 11.17 6.22 -6.40
C LEU A 283 11.11 5.85 -4.91
N CYS A 284 11.76 6.66 -4.07
CA CYS A 284 11.53 6.65 -2.63
C CYS A 284 10.20 7.34 -2.29
N GLY A 285 9.77 7.19 -1.04
CA GLY A 285 8.49 7.72 -0.56
C GLY A 285 8.40 9.23 -0.66
N LYS A 286 9.49 9.95 -0.40
CA LYS A 286 9.53 11.41 -0.54
C LYS A 286 9.28 11.84 -1.99
N CYS A 287 10.05 11.29 -2.92
CA CYS A 287 9.93 11.62 -4.34
C CYS A 287 8.59 11.21 -4.93
N TYR A 288 7.96 10.15 -4.40
CA TYR A 288 6.66 9.71 -4.90
C TYR A 288 5.48 10.48 -4.29
N PHE A 289 5.41 10.57 -2.97
CA PHE A 289 4.26 11.09 -2.24
C PHE A 289 4.33 12.60 -2.01
N GLU A 290 5.50 13.13 -1.68
CA GLU A 290 5.61 14.49 -1.12
C GLU A 290 5.99 15.52 -2.16
N GLU A 291 7.03 15.27 -2.96
CA GLU A 291 7.52 16.23 -3.95
C GLU A 291 6.51 16.49 -5.07
N VAL A 292 5.67 15.49 -5.35
CA VAL A 292 4.62 15.53 -6.39
C VAL A 292 3.21 15.49 -5.82
N ASP A 293 3.10 15.52 -4.49
CA ASP A 293 1.84 15.73 -3.78
C ASP A 293 0.78 14.64 -4.03
N ARG A 294 1.21 13.38 -4.09
CA ARG A 294 0.37 12.20 -4.38
C ARG A 294 -0.29 11.65 -3.11
N ASN A 295 -1.09 12.48 -2.44
CA ASN A 295 -1.82 12.07 -1.23
C ASN A 295 -3.14 11.34 -1.52
N PHE A 296 -3.66 11.47 -2.76
CA PHE A 296 -4.93 10.90 -3.19
C PHE A 296 -4.84 10.33 -4.62
N PRO A 297 -5.76 9.44 -5.03
CA PRO A 297 -5.84 8.95 -6.40
C PRO A 297 -6.13 10.10 -7.37
N THR A 298 -5.54 10.06 -8.57
CA THR A 298 -5.87 11.04 -9.62
C THR A 298 -7.20 10.69 -10.30
N LYS A 299 -7.78 11.64 -11.06
CA LYS A 299 -9.08 11.52 -11.76
C LYS A 299 -9.22 10.28 -12.66
N ASN A 300 -8.10 9.69 -13.12
CA ASN A 300 -8.12 8.48 -13.96
C ASN A 300 -7.88 7.19 -13.16
N GLY A 301 -7.87 7.24 -11.82
CA GLY A 301 -7.51 6.11 -10.96
C GLY A 301 -6.04 5.66 -11.07
N SER A 302 -5.27 6.24 -12.00
CA SER A 302 -3.82 6.06 -12.09
C SER A 302 -3.17 6.97 -11.05
N ASN A 303 -2.24 6.45 -10.26
CA ASN A 303 -1.45 7.30 -9.34
C ASN A 303 -0.38 8.11 -10.09
N GLY A 304 -0.75 8.71 -11.23
CA GLY A 304 -0.07 9.82 -11.91
C GLY A 304 1.45 9.72 -12.02
N CYS A 305 2.00 8.54 -12.31
CA CYS A 305 3.45 8.33 -12.42
C CYS A 305 3.78 7.59 -13.72
N PRO A 306 3.60 8.23 -14.90
CA PRO A 306 3.95 7.61 -16.17
C PRO A 306 5.43 7.23 -16.21
N GLY A 307 5.73 5.97 -16.52
CA GLY A 307 7.10 5.47 -16.63
C GLY A 307 7.77 5.10 -15.29
N CYS A 308 7.08 5.29 -14.16
CA CYS A 308 7.52 4.81 -12.86
C CYS A 308 7.30 3.30 -12.78
N LEU A 309 8.31 2.57 -12.33
CA LEU A 309 8.30 1.11 -12.23
C LEU A 309 8.06 0.67 -10.78
N VAL A 310 8.70 1.35 -9.82
CA VAL A 310 8.69 0.96 -8.42
C VAL A 310 8.54 2.19 -7.53
N MET A 311 7.78 2.04 -6.46
CA MET A 311 7.68 3.02 -5.38
C MET A 311 7.86 2.33 -4.04
N HIS A 312 8.64 2.96 -3.16
CA HIS A 312 8.90 2.49 -1.80
C HIS A 312 8.24 3.43 -0.79
N ASN A 313 7.44 2.88 0.13
CA ASN A 313 6.76 3.64 1.18
C ASN A 313 7.66 3.87 2.42
N ASN A 314 8.91 4.27 2.18
CA ASN A 314 9.93 4.41 3.22
C ASN A 314 9.94 5.76 3.94
N TRP A 315 9.30 6.81 3.40
CA TRP A 315 9.28 8.15 4.00
C TRP A 315 8.13 8.34 5.00
N ILE A 316 7.98 7.37 5.90
CA ILE A 316 6.95 7.30 6.94
C ILE A 316 7.31 6.20 7.95
N LYS A 317 7.12 6.48 9.25
CA LYS A 317 7.68 5.62 10.31
C LYS A 317 6.85 4.39 10.67
N THR A 318 5.53 4.52 10.85
CA THR A 318 4.73 3.46 11.49
C THR A 318 4.08 2.52 10.48
N HIS A 319 3.99 1.24 10.82
CA HIS A 319 3.29 0.23 9.99
C HIS A 319 1.84 0.63 9.69
N ALA A 320 1.08 1.03 10.71
CA ALA A 320 -0.31 1.48 10.56
C ALA A 320 -0.43 2.64 9.55
N ALA A 321 0.46 3.63 9.62
CA ALA A 321 0.42 4.76 8.70
C ALA A 321 0.88 4.37 7.28
N LYS A 322 1.80 3.40 7.12
CA LYS A 322 2.13 2.80 5.81
C LYS A 322 0.92 2.15 5.16
N VAL A 323 0.21 1.31 5.92
CA VAL A 323 -1.04 0.66 5.47
C VAL A 323 -2.08 1.72 5.07
N TYR A 324 -2.33 2.69 5.94
CA TYR A 324 -3.29 3.76 5.66
C TYR A 324 -2.95 4.54 4.39
N ARG A 325 -1.67 4.92 4.20
CA ARG A 325 -1.24 5.63 2.98
C ARG A 325 -1.49 4.79 1.72
N PHE A 326 -1.20 3.49 1.74
CA PHE A 326 -1.51 2.60 0.61
C PHE A 326 -3.00 2.47 0.34
N LYS A 327 -3.83 2.38 1.38
CA LYS A 327 -5.29 2.40 1.23
C LYS A 327 -5.76 3.68 0.58
N GLU A 328 -5.31 4.83 1.10
CA GLU A 328 -5.69 6.16 0.63
C GLU A 328 -5.40 6.36 -0.86
N ILE A 329 -4.29 5.82 -1.38
CA ILE A 329 -3.95 5.92 -2.80
C ILE A 329 -4.27 4.67 -3.63
N LEU A 330 -5.19 3.81 -3.17
CA LEU A 330 -5.64 2.61 -3.92
C LEU A 330 -4.51 1.61 -4.29
N LEU A 331 -3.48 1.51 -3.45
CA LEU A 331 -2.41 0.51 -3.55
C LEU A 331 -2.53 -0.60 -2.50
N TRP A 332 -3.64 -0.68 -1.77
CA TRP A 332 -3.91 -1.73 -0.79
C TRP A 332 -5.00 -2.70 -1.29
N PHE A 333 -4.66 -3.98 -1.42
CA PHE A 333 -5.53 -5.04 -1.97
C PHE A 333 -5.80 -6.17 -0.98
N VAL A 334 -5.32 -6.08 0.25
CA VAL A 334 -5.59 -7.08 1.29
C VAL A 334 -6.97 -6.84 1.90
N ASP A 335 -7.90 -7.72 1.57
CA ASP A 335 -9.31 -7.68 2.00
C ASP A 335 -9.58 -8.57 3.23
N LYS A 336 -8.80 -8.32 4.29
CA LYS A 336 -8.89 -9.10 5.53
C LYS A 336 -10.23 -8.86 6.23
N GLY A 337 -10.95 -9.93 6.54
CA GLY A 337 -12.24 -9.84 7.24
C GLY A 337 -13.32 -9.09 6.46
N GLY A 338 -13.23 -9.02 5.13
CA GLY A 338 -14.17 -8.26 4.30
C GLY A 338 -14.01 -6.75 4.43
N TYR A 339 -12.79 -6.25 4.70
CA TYR A 339 -12.51 -4.82 4.82
C TYR A 339 -13.15 -3.98 3.70
N TYR A 340 -13.03 -4.43 2.46
CA TYR A 340 -13.65 -3.87 1.26
C TYR A 340 -14.90 -4.63 0.83
N SER A 341 -14.92 -5.97 0.89
CA SER A 341 -15.95 -6.79 0.26
C SER A 341 -17.22 -7.06 1.09
N ASP A 342 -17.30 -6.57 2.34
CA ASP A 342 -18.47 -6.73 3.19
C ASP A 342 -19.71 -6.03 2.59
N ARG A 343 -20.65 -6.85 2.10
CA ARG A 343 -21.89 -6.37 1.44
C ARG A 343 -22.95 -5.89 2.41
N ASN A 344 -22.84 -6.25 3.68
CA ASN A 344 -23.85 -5.99 4.70
C ASN A 344 -23.51 -4.76 5.56
N ARG A 345 -22.24 -4.34 5.53
CA ARG A 345 -21.79 -3.16 6.24
C ARG A 345 -22.43 -1.89 5.68
N LYS A 346 -22.90 -1.06 6.61
CA LYS A 346 -23.45 0.26 6.32
C LYS A 346 -22.41 1.32 6.66
N TYR A 347 -22.35 2.37 5.85
CA TYR A 347 -21.35 3.42 5.97
C TYR A 347 -21.98 4.79 6.19
N LEU A 348 -21.25 5.67 6.85
CA LEU A 348 -21.52 7.09 6.94
C LEU A 348 -20.38 7.82 6.23
N LEU A 349 -20.68 8.77 5.36
CA LEU A 349 -19.72 9.62 4.67
C LEU A 349 -20.08 11.07 4.93
N TYR A 350 -19.09 11.92 5.16
CA TYR A 350 -19.27 13.37 5.07
C TYR A 350 -18.10 14.04 4.36
N ASN A 351 -18.28 15.28 3.94
CA ASN A 351 -17.22 16.07 3.32
C ASN A 351 -16.86 17.28 4.19
N ASN A 352 -15.58 17.65 4.18
CA ASN A 352 -15.18 18.98 4.62
C ASN A 352 -15.38 19.97 3.46
N PRO A 353 -15.92 21.17 3.71
CA PRO A 353 -16.17 22.16 2.67
C PRO A 353 -14.86 22.65 2.05
N PHE A 354 -14.78 22.65 0.72
CA PHE A 354 -13.65 23.20 -0.01
C PHE A 354 -13.77 24.72 -0.11
N PHE A 355 -12.79 25.45 0.41
CA PHE A 355 -12.74 26.92 0.33
C PHE A 355 -11.73 27.35 -0.73
N SER A 356 -12.21 27.91 -1.85
CA SER A 356 -11.33 28.40 -2.92
C SER A 356 -10.41 29.55 -2.49
N PHE A 357 -10.79 30.30 -1.45
CA PHE A 357 -10.03 31.42 -0.88
C PHE A 357 -10.21 31.43 0.64
N PRO A 358 -9.48 30.57 1.38
CA PRO A 358 -9.59 30.57 2.83
C PRO A 358 -9.04 31.90 3.38
N PRO A 359 -9.75 32.56 4.31
CA PRO A 359 -9.22 33.72 5.01
C PRO A 359 -7.84 33.44 5.63
N VAL A 360 -6.97 34.45 5.71
CA VAL A 360 -5.58 34.33 6.23
C VAL A 360 -5.51 33.76 7.67
N ASN A 361 -6.62 33.83 8.42
CA ASN A 361 -6.77 33.31 9.79
C ASN A 361 -7.80 32.18 9.91
N TYR A 362 -8.21 31.55 8.79
CA TYR A 362 -9.17 30.46 8.84
C TYR A 362 -8.50 29.21 9.41
N THR A 363 -8.95 28.79 10.59
CA THR A 363 -8.41 27.61 11.29
C THR A 363 -9.40 26.46 11.16
N THR A 364 -9.45 25.86 9.97
CA THR A 364 -10.20 24.62 9.68
C THR A 364 -9.84 23.50 10.65
N ASP A 365 -8.61 23.48 11.16
CA ASP A 365 -8.09 22.40 11.99
C ASP A 365 -8.98 22.02 13.17
N ARG A 366 -9.57 23.00 13.86
CA ARG A 366 -10.46 22.75 15.00
C ARG A 366 -11.84 22.34 14.53
N GLU A 367 -12.36 23.02 13.50
CA GLU A 367 -13.70 22.80 12.97
C GLU A 367 -13.84 21.42 12.33
N GLU A 368 -12.89 21.00 11.48
CA GLU A 368 -12.93 19.67 10.86
C GLU A 368 -12.59 18.56 11.85
N LEU A 369 -11.79 18.84 12.90
CA LEU A 369 -11.56 17.86 13.96
C LEU A 369 -12.85 17.64 14.75
N ASN A 370 -13.58 18.72 15.05
CA ASN A 370 -14.90 18.63 15.66
C ASN A 370 -15.89 17.91 14.73
N ALA A 371 -15.88 18.21 13.44
CA ALA A 371 -16.68 17.49 12.45
C ALA A 371 -16.33 15.99 12.40
N LEU A 372 -15.05 15.62 12.53
CA LEU A 372 -14.61 14.23 12.61
C LEU A 372 -15.11 13.53 13.87
N LYS A 373 -15.04 14.19 15.03
CA LYS A 373 -15.64 13.69 16.28
C LYS A 373 -17.14 13.46 16.10
N THR A 374 -17.85 14.44 15.56
CA THR A 374 -19.27 14.34 15.27
C THR A 374 -19.58 13.22 14.29
N GLY A 375 -18.74 13.03 13.27
CA GLY A 375 -18.81 11.90 12.33
C GLY A 375 -18.75 10.55 13.03
N PHE A 376 -17.83 10.37 13.98
CA PHE A 376 -17.75 9.14 14.77
C PHE A 376 -18.92 8.96 15.74
N ALA A 377 -19.38 10.03 16.38
CA ALA A 377 -20.55 9.98 17.25
C ALA A 377 -21.78 9.51 16.45
N LEU A 378 -22.03 10.12 15.29
CA LEU A 378 -23.11 9.72 14.38
C LEU A 378 -22.94 8.29 13.86
N ALA A 379 -21.73 7.91 13.46
CA ALA A 379 -21.42 6.55 13.01
C ALA A 379 -21.73 5.51 14.10
N GLN A 380 -21.34 5.79 15.36
CA GLN A 380 -21.63 4.93 16.50
C GLN A 380 -23.13 4.86 16.80
N MET A 381 -23.84 5.99 16.81
CA MET A 381 -25.29 6.03 17.04
C MET A 381 -26.07 5.27 15.96
N LEU A 382 -25.66 5.39 14.70
CA LEU A 382 -26.33 4.78 13.56
C LEU A 382 -25.85 3.37 13.22
N ASN A 383 -24.92 2.81 14.00
CA ASN A 383 -24.26 1.54 13.74
C ASN A 383 -23.69 1.45 12.30
N ARG A 384 -22.89 2.45 11.93
CA ARG A 384 -22.26 2.60 10.60
C ARG A 384 -20.75 2.73 10.76
N THR A 385 -19.99 2.30 9.76
CA THR A 385 -18.56 2.59 9.66
C THR A 385 -18.35 3.95 9.00
N LEU A 386 -17.55 4.84 9.61
CA LEU A 386 -17.26 6.15 9.04
C LEU A 386 -16.27 6.03 7.87
N ILE A 387 -16.60 6.63 6.73
CA ILE A 387 -15.67 6.95 5.64
C ILE A 387 -15.23 8.40 5.88
N ILE A 388 -13.94 8.59 6.13
CA ILE A 388 -13.41 9.89 6.53
C ILE A 388 -13.26 10.84 5.34
N PRO A 389 -13.38 12.17 5.55
CA PRO A 389 -13.20 13.15 4.49
C PRO A 389 -11.70 13.37 4.20
N ARG A 390 -11.44 14.22 3.21
CA ARG A 390 -10.16 14.93 3.09
C ARG A 390 -10.13 16.08 4.09
N PHE A 391 -8.94 16.40 4.60
CA PHE A 391 -8.73 17.49 5.56
C PHE A 391 -7.99 18.63 4.88
N HIS A 392 -8.09 19.85 5.42
CA HIS A 392 -7.23 20.94 5.00
C HIS A 392 -5.95 20.95 5.84
N CYS A 393 -4.79 21.07 5.19
CA CYS A 393 -3.53 21.22 5.89
C CYS A 393 -2.86 22.55 5.53
N ARG A 394 -2.14 23.11 6.50
CA ARG A 394 -1.26 24.25 6.27
C ARG A 394 -0.02 23.79 5.52
N GLY A 395 0.22 24.37 4.35
CA GLY A 395 1.42 24.16 3.54
C GLY A 395 1.78 25.43 2.75
N ALA A 396 2.93 25.40 2.06
CA ALA A 396 3.37 26.53 1.22
C ALA A 396 2.37 26.88 0.11
N LYS A 397 1.52 25.91 -0.28
CA LYS A 397 0.37 26.08 -1.16
C LYS A 397 -0.88 26.00 -0.28
N ASN A 398 -1.37 27.13 0.24
CA ASN A 398 -2.54 27.17 1.13
C ASN A 398 -3.80 27.56 0.33
N PRO A 399 -4.93 26.83 0.43
CA PRO A 399 -5.13 25.56 1.13
C PRO A 399 -4.73 24.35 0.28
N TYR A 400 -4.12 23.34 0.92
CA TYR A 400 -3.85 22.04 0.33
C TYR A 400 -4.65 20.95 1.06
N GLU A 401 -5.26 20.02 0.30
CA GLU A 401 -5.99 18.88 0.85
C GLU A 401 -5.01 17.81 1.32
N CYS A 402 -5.21 17.27 2.52
CA CYS A 402 -4.37 16.23 3.10
C CYS A 402 -5.19 15.09 3.68
N SER A 403 -4.57 13.92 3.79
CA SER A 403 -5.18 12.74 4.41
C SER A 403 -4.96 12.70 5.93
N LEU A 404 -5.69 11.82 6.62
CA LEU A 404 -5.76 11.74 8.10
C LEU A 404 -4.39 11.68 8.80
N ILE A 405 -3.45 11.00 8.16
CA ILE A 405 -2.05 10.84 8.56
C ILE A 405 -1.35 12.17 8.92
N HIS A 406 -1.75 13.29 8.31
CA HIS A 406 -1.14 14.60 8.61
C HIS A 406 -1.62 15.18 9.96
N TRP A 407 -2.74 14.69 10.47
CA TRP A 407 -3.41 15.25 11.64
C TRP A 407 -3.27 14.38 12.89
N ILE A 408 -3.35 13.06 12.72
CA ILE A 408 -3.50 12.11 13.82
C ILE A 408 -2.50 10.96 13.69
N ASN A 409 -1.99 10.50 14.84
CA ASN A 409 -1.24 9.25 14.89
C ASN A 409 -2.14 8.05 14.55
N VAL A 410 -2.00 7.51 13.34
CA VAL A 410 -2.84 6.40 12.84
C VAL A 410 -2.79 5.16 13.74
N LYS A 411 -1.63 4.82 14.33
CA LYS A 411 -1.50 3.66 15.24
C LYS A 411 -2.39 3.80 16.46
N SER A 412 -2.37 4.97 17.11
CA SER A 412 -3.26 5.25 18.25
C SER A 412 -4.72 5.32 17.81
N PHE A 413 -5.01 5.90 16.65
CA PHE A 413 -6.37 6.04 16.15
C PHE A 413 -7.04 4.70 15.82
N ASP A 414 -6.31 3.80 15.14
CA ASP A 414 -6.77 2.45 14.79
C ASP A 414 -7.12 1.58 16.00
N MET A 415 -6.58 1.89 17.20
CA MET A 415 -6.93 1.17 18.43
C MET A 415 -8.35 1.47 18.93
N PHE A 416 -8.92 2.62 18.58
CA PHE A 416 -10.20 3.08 19.16
C PHE A 416 -11.33 3.19 18.13
N PHE A 417 -10.99 3.35 16.84
CA PHE A 417 -11.95 3.64 15.80
C PHE A 417 -11.84 2.67 14.64
N GLU A 418 -13.00 2.15 14.21
CA GLU A 418 -13.13 1.46 12.94
C GLU A 418 -13.65 2.44 11.88
N TYR A 419 -12.91 2.60 10.80
CA TYR A 419 -13.20 3.57 9.75
C TYR A 419 -12.70 3.07 8.39
N ARG A 420 -12.97 3.87 7.35
CA ARG A 420 -12.44 3.72 5.99
C ARG A 420 -11.82 5.04 5.52
N GLU A 421 -10.75 4.93 4.74
CA GLU A 421 -10.05 6.01 4.06
C GLU A 421 -10.96 6.77 3.08
N ASN A 422 -10.58 7.99 2.69
CA ASN A 422 -11.43 8.81 1.81
C ASN A 422 -11.66 8.15 0.45
N SER A 423 -10.64 7.47 -0.08
CA SER A 423 -10.71 6.76 -1.36
C SER A 423 -11.40 5.41 -1.31
N PHE A 424 -11.95 4.98 -0.17
CA PHE A 424 -12.51 3.64 0.03
C PHE A 424 -13.50 3.22 -1.08
N LEU A 425 -14.48 4.08 -1.39
CA LEU A 425 -15.51 3.79 -2.40
C LEU A 425 -14.96 3.68 -3.83
N SER A 426 -13.74 4.17 -4.07
CA SER A 426 -13.04 4.05 -5.34
C SER A 426 -12.28 2.73 -5.48
N ASN A 427 -12.14 1.94 -4.42
CA ASN A 427 -11.46 0.65 -4.47
C ASN A 427 -12.32 -0.38 -5.25
N PRO A 428 -11.75 -1.11 -6.23
CA PRO A 428 -12.48 -2.06 -7.06
C PRO A 428 -13.06 -3.26 -6.28
N LEU A 429 -12.53 -3.54 -5.08
CA LEU A 429 -13.04 -4.60 -4.21
C LEU A 429 -14.34 -4.21 -3.48
N VAL A 430 -14.69 -2.92 -3.44
CA VAL A 430 -15.95 -2.48 -2.83
C VAL A 430 -17.13 -2.91 -3.70
N PRO A 431 -18.10 -3.67 -3.14
CA PRO A 431 -19.26 -4.14 -3.87
C PRO A 431 -20.01 -3.00 -4.58
N GLU A 432 -20.45 -3.26 -5.79
CA GLU A 432 -21.13 -2.26 -6.62
C GLU A 432 -22.42 -1.73 -5.95
N ASN A 433 -23.13 -2.57 -5.20
CA ASN A 433 -24.29 -2.15 -4.41
C ASN A 433 -23.92 -1.14 -3.31
N ILE A 434 -22.72 -1.20 -2.72
CA ILE A 434 -22.26 -0.20 -1.76
C ILE A 434 -21.83 1.07 -2.48
N ARG A 435 -21.07 0.96 -3.58
CA ARG A 435 -20.61 2.13 -4.36
C ARG A 435 -21.77 2.95 -4.93
N LYS A 436 -22.83 2.29 -5.39
CA LYS A 436 -23.98 2.95 -6.02
C LYS A 436 -25.10 3.34 -5.05
N ASN A 437 -25.24 2.68 -3.89
CA ASN A 437 -26.30 2.96 -2.92
C ASN A 437 -25.92 4.10 -1.95
N LEU A 438 -25.72 5.28 -2.54
CA LEU A 438 -25.48 6.54 -1.84
C LEU A 438 -26.80 7.27 -1.61
N SER A 439 -27.26 7.36 -0.35
CA SER A 439 -28.42 8.15 0.10
C SER A 439 -29.66 8.10 -0.83
N GLN A 440 -29.93 6.96 -1.47
CA GLN A 440 -31.01 6.85 -2.47
C GLN A 440 -32.40 6.67 -1.83
N THR A 441 -32.44 6.12 -0.62
CA THR A 441 -33.65 5.66 0.08
C THR A 441 -33.96 6.44 1.36
N CYS A 442 -33.03 7.24 1.88
CA CYS A 442 -33.28 8.11 3.03
C CYS A 442 -34.42 9.11 2.72
N PRO A 443 -35.51 9.15 3.52
CA PRO A 443 -36.75 9.85 3.19
C PRO A 443 -36.61 11.39 3.07
N TYR A 444 -35.48 11.94 3.48
CA TYR A 444 -35.19 13.38 3.43
C TYR A 444 -34.57 13.84 2.10
N GLY A 445 -34.32 12.94 1.15
CA GLY A 445 -33.66 13.25 -0.13
C GLY A 445 -34.59 13.63 -1.31
N LYS A 446 -35.91 13.61 -1.16
CA LYS A 446 -36.83 13.76 -2.31
C LYS A 446 -37.52 15.12 -2.51
N ASN A 447 -37.55 16.04 -1.54
CA ASN A 447 -38.47 17.19 -1.62
C ASN A 447 -37.97 18.54 -1.03
N GLN A 448 -36.78 19.04 -1.40
CA GLN A 448 -36.41 20.43 -1.04
C GLN A 448 -35.82 21.30 -2.15
N ASN A 449 -35.98 20.93 -3.44
CA ASN A 449 -35.39 21.68 -4.55
C ASN A 449 -36.29 22.74 -5.23
N LYS A 450 -37.38 23.21 -4.59
CA LYS A 450 -38.30 24.16 -5.26
C LYS A 450 -38.28 25.62 -4.82
N ASN A 451 -37.54 26.05 -3.78
CA ASN A 451 -37.65 27.44 -3.29
C ASN A 451 -36.36 28.12 -2.77
N LEU A 452 -35.18 27.79 -3.29
CA LEU A 452 -33.91 28.34 -2.77
C LEU A 452 -33.23 29.41 -3.65
N ASN A 453 -33.90 29.91 -4.70
CA ASN A 453 -33.31 30.89 -5.62
C ASN A 453 -33.26 32.35 -5.10
N ASN A 454 -33.75 32.66 -3.88
CA ASN A 454 -33.91 34.05 -3.42
C ASN A 454 -33.31 34.38 -2.04
N LEU A 455 -32.28 33.66 -1.56
CA LEU A 455 -31.58 34.05 -0.34
C LEU A 455 -30.30 34.83 -0.69
N ASN A 456 -30.37 36.15 -0.49
CA ASN A 456 -29.26 37.08 -0.61
C ASN A 456 -28.05 36.61 0.21
N VAL A 457 -26.92 36.48 -0.48
CA VAL A 457 -25.61 36.13 0.07
C VAL A 457 -25.08 37.31 0.88
N CYS A 458 -24.71 37.08 2.13
CA CYS A 458 -23.98 38.05 2.94
C CYS A 458 -22.61 38.36 2.31
N THR A 459 -22.49 39.49 1.64
CA THR A 459 -21.23 40.21 1.46
C THR A 459 -21.29 41.48 2.32
N PRO A 460 -20.58 41.60 3.45
CA PRO A 460 -20.35 42.90 4.05
C PRO A 460 -19.04 43.50 3.50
N PRO A 461 -19.04 44.80 3.12
CA PRO A 461 -17.81 45.53 2.92
C PRO A 461 -17.14 45.75 4.28
N LEU A 462 -15.83 45.47 4.34
CA LEU A 462 -14.97 45.70 5.49
C LEU A 462 -15.02 47.18 5.91
N LYS A 463 -15.59 47.47 7.09
CA LYS A 463 -15.06 48.49 8.01
C LYS A 463 -15.73 48.38 9.38
N ASN A 464 -14.86 48.29 10.38
CA ASN A 464 -15.06 48.37 11.83
C ASN A 464 -15.63 47.11 12.51
N PHE A 465 -14.75 46.51 13.31
CA PHE A 465 -15.04 45.46 14.28
C PHE A 465 -16.25 45.82 15.14
N THR A 466 -17.33 45.06 14.96
CA THR A 466 -18.22 44.66 16.05
C THR A 466 -18.60 43.20 15.81
N THR A 467 -18.62 42.44 16.91
CA THR A 467 -19.00 41.04 17.03
C THR A 467 -20.34 40.74 16.34
N GLU A 468 -20.33 40.01 15.23
CA GLU A 468 -21.46 39.19 14.74
C GLU A 468 -21.06 38.42 13.46
N CYS A 469 -20.39 37.28 13.65
CA CYS A 469 -20.45 36.13 12.74
C CYS A 469 -20.41 34.89 13.63
N LEU A 470 -21.46 34.73 14.44
CA LEU A 470 -21.78 33.50 15.15
C LEU A 470 -23.17 33.05 14.69
N GLU A 471 -23.29 32.69 13.43
CA GLU A 471 -24.34 31.78 12.99
C GLU A 471 -23.71 30.77 12.02
N PRO A 472 -23.82 29.45 12.28
CA PRO A 472 -23.47 28.44 11.29
C PRO A 472 -24.52 28.50 10.17
N VAL A 473 -24.25 29.34 9.16
CA VAL A 473 -25.00 29.33 7.93
C VAL A 473 -24.64 28.05 7.18
N TRP A 474 -25.59 27.12 7.14
CA TRP A 474 -25.57 25.97 6.24
C TRP A 474 -25.52 26.49 4.79
N ILE A 475 -24.32 26.58 4.21
CA ILE A 475 -24.13 27.04 2.83
C ILE A 475 -24.51 25.88 1.90
N LEU A 476 -25.62 26.05 1.20
CA LEU A 476 -25.78 25.47 -0.13
C LEU A 476 -24.72 26.07 -1.04
N ILE A 477 -23.83 25.22 -1.54
CA ILE A 477 -22.97 25.61 -2.66
C ILE A 477 -23.87 25.71 -3.89
N ASP A 478 -24.04 26.93 -4.39
CA ASP A 478 -24.66 27.17 -5.69
C ASP A 478 -23.79 26.52 -6.78
N SER A 479 -24.19 25.31 -7.17
CA SER A 479 -23.53 24.47 -8.19
C SER A 479 -23.37 25.13 -9.56
N LYS A 480 -23.95 26.33 -9.80
CA LYS A 480 -23.86 27.03 -11.09
C LYS A 480 -22.76 28.09 -11.18
N LYS A 481 -22.14 28.51 -10.08
CA LYS A 481 -21.09 29.57 -10.10
C LYS A 481 -19.79 29.25 -9.37
N SER A 482 -19.63 28.07 -8.77
CA SER A 482 -18.35 27.64 -8.22
C SER A 482 -17.48 26.88 -9.24
N VAL A 483 -16.33 27.49 -9.54
CA VAL A 483 -15.07 27.01 -10.17
C VAL A 483 -14.76 25.51 -9.87
N PRO A 484 -14.06 24.75 -10.74
CA PRO A 484 -14.25 23.30 -10.88
C PRO A 484 -13.86 22.52 -9.63
N TYR A 485 -14.87 21.94 -8.99
CA TYR A 485 -14.75 20.89 -7.98
C TYR A 485 -14.05 19.65 -8.57
N ASN A 486 -13.13 19.03 -7.80
CA ASN A 486 -12.33 17.88 -8.21
C ASN A 486 -13.16 16.68 -8.76
N ASP A 487 -12.98 16.40 -10.05
CA ASP A 487 -13.65 15.46 -10.98
C ASP A 487 -13.63 13.94 -10.66
N LEU A 488 -14.01 13.51 -9.45
CA LEU A 488 -14.48 12.12 -9.29
C LEU A 488 -15.81 12.02 -8.54
N ILE A 489 -16.15 13.08 -7.80
CA ILE A 489 -17.36 13.13 -6.97
C ILE A 489 -18.43 14.02 -7.63
N ARG A 490 -18.18 14.64 -8.79
CA ARG A 490 -19.17 15.55 -9.40
C ARG A 490 -20.21 14.84 -10.27
N ASP A 491 -19.84 13.76 -10.93
CA ASP A 491 -20.67 13.17 -11.98
C ASP A 491 -21.64 12.08 -11.49
N SER A 492 -21.76 11.88 -10.17
CA SER A 492 -22.56 10.78 -9.60
C SER A 492 -23.64 11.18 -8.59
N TYR A 493 -23.89 12.48 -8.34
CA TYR A 493 -24.71 12.92 -7.19
C TYR A 493 -25.87 13.84 -7.57
N ASP A 494 -26.94 13.27 -8.12
CA ASP A 494 -28.21 13.98 -8.34
C ASP A 494 -29.07 14.11 -7.06
N ARG A 495 -28.63 13.57 -5.91
CA ARG A 495 -29.41 13.50 -4.66
C ARG A 495 -28.55 13.81 -3.44
N VAL A 496 -28.54 15.07 -3.04
CA VAL A 496 -27.94 15.51 -1.79
C VAL A 496 -29.02 15.61 -0.72
N VAL A 497 -28.84 14.92 0.41
CA VAL A 497 -29.73 15.06 1.58
C VAL A 497 -29.25 16.25 2.40
N THR A 498 -29.97 17.36 2.34
CA THR A 498 -29.72 18.53 3.18
C THR A 498 -30.57 18.43 4.44
N ILE A 499 -29.93 18.35 5.60
CA ILE A 499 -30.61 18.36 6.89
C ILE A 499 -30.52 19.79 7.42
N ASN A 500 -31.66 20.44 7.55
CA ASN A 500 -31.72 21.75 8.20
C ASN A 500 -31.60 21.56 9.71
N LEU A 501 -30.39 21.82 10.24
CA LEU A 501 -30.11 21.79 11.67
C LEU A 501 -30.06 23.19 12.30
N LYS A 502 -30.57 24.23 11.60
CA LYS A 502 -30.54 25.63 12.08
C LYS A 502 -31.15 25.84 13.48
N ASN A 503 -32.01 24.93 13.92
CA ASN A 503 -32.68 25.03 15.22
C ASN A 503 -31.97 24.25 16.34
N TYR A 504 -30.82 23.62 16.07
CA TYR A 504 -30.13 22.79 17.04
C TYR A 504 -28.69 23.27 17.25
N THR A 505 -28.38 23.64 18.49
CA THR A 505 -27.00 23.79 18.96
C THR A 505 -26.43 22.44 19.44
N GLN A 506 -27.30 21.53 19.91
CA GLN A 506 -27.03 20.13 20.22
C GLN A 506 -28.24 19.29 19.77
N ILE A 507 -28.01 18.08 19.25
CA ILE A 507 -29.08 17.19 18.78
C ILE A 507 -29.08 15.92 19.64
N PRO A 508 -30.18 15.61 20.37
CA PRO A 508 -30.29 14.38 21.16
C PRO A 508 -30.17 13.10 20.31
N GLU A 509 -29.61 12.04 20.89
CA GLU A 509 -29.41 10.73 20.24
C GLU A 509 -30.74 10.19 19.68
N GLN A 510 -31.82 10.30 20.46
CA GLN A 510 -33.14 9.84 20.04
C GLN A 510 -33.67 10.54 18.78
N GLU A 511 -33.41 11.84 18.62
CA GLU A 511 -33.83 12.58 17.42
C GLU A 511 -32.99 12.19 16.20
N ILE A 512 -31.69 11.90 16.38
CA ILE A 512 -30.83 11.34 15.33
C ILE A 512 -31.34 9.97 14.88
N LEU A 513 -31.65 9.07 15.82
CA LEU A 513 -32.17 7.74 15.52
C LEU A 513 -33.54 7.79 14.85
N LYS A 514 -34.42 8.69 15.31
CA LYS A 514 -35.74 8.88 14.70
C LYS A 514 -35.65 9.37 13.26
N LYS A 515 -34.68 10.25 12.95
CA LYS A 515 -34.47 10.79 11.61
C LYS A 515 -33.70 9.80 10.72
N PHE A 516 -32.54 9.32 11.15
CA PHE A 516 -31.63 8.56 10.29
C PHE A 516 -31.61 7.06 10.54
N GLY A 517 -32.14 6.59 11.68
CA GLY A 517 -32.17 5.16 12.02
C GLY A 517 -33.01 4.30 11.05
N LYS A 518 -33.90 4.94 10.28
CA LYS A 518 -34.68 4.30 9.20
C LYS A 518 -33.99 4.35 7.83
N CYS A 519 -32.83 4.98 7.69
CA CYS A 519 -32.13 5.04 6.41
C CYS A 519 -31.37 3.72 6.21
N ASP A 520 -31.81 2.95 5.23
CA ASP A 520 -31.25 1.64 4.88
C ASP A 520 -30.19 1.69 3.78
N ASP A 521 -29.82 2.90 3.34
CA ASP A 521 -28.76 3.12 2.36
C ASP A 521 -27.47 2.44 2.79
N GLY A 522 -26.79 1.82 1.81
CA GLY A 522 -25.47 1.24 2.00
C GLY A 522 -24.48 2.31 2.46
N VAL A 523 -24.58 3.51 1.91
CA VAL A 523 -23.79 4.68 2.33
C VAL A 523 -24.73 5.86 2.60
N LEU A 524 -24.78 6.33 3.84
CA LEU A 524 -25.45 7.57 4.21
C LEU A 524 -24.46 8.73 4.03
N HIS A 525 -24.74 9.61 3.08
CA HIS A 525 -23.93 10.79 2.80
C HIS A 525 -24.51 12.04 3.45
N VAL A 526 -23.71 12.70 4.28
CA VAL A 526 -23.98 14.00 4.91
C VAL A 526 -23.07 15.04 4.27
N VAL A 527 -23.62 16.18 3.82
CA VAL A 527 -22.84 17.17 3.06
C VAL A 527 -21.64 17.70 3.84
N SER A 528 -21.89 18.14 5.08
CA SER A 528 -20.89 18.72 5.97
C SER A 528 -21.33 18.53 7.42
N LEU A 529 -20.35 18.35 8.30
CA LEU A 529 -20.54 18.30 9.75
C LEU A 529 -19.87 19.48 10.46
N ILE A 530 -19.39 20.48 9.72
CA ILE A 530 -18.81 21.69 10.28
C ILE A 530 -19.87 22.44 11.10
N GLY A 531 -19.50 22.83 12.33
CA GLY A 531 -20.39 23.53 13.25
C GLY A 531 -21.44 22.63 13.92
N VAL A 532 -21.38 21.31 13.72
CA VAL A 532 -22.27 20.35 14.39
C VAL A 532 -21.55 19.70 15.54
N GLU A 533 -22.16 19.72 16.72
CA GLU A 533 -21.75 18.95 17.89
C GLU A 533 -22.89 18.00 18.29
N VAL A 534 -22.52 16.73 18.52
CA VAL A 534 -23.47 15.68 18.93
C VAL A 534 -23.07 15.22 20.32
N THR A 535 -24.05 15.17 21.21
CA THR A 535 -23.91 14.68 22.58
C THR A 535 -24.72 13.40 22.76
N PHE A 536 -24.20 12.46 23.54
CA PHE A 536 -24.96 11.26 23.89
C PHE A 536 -25.90 11.57 25.05
N ASP A 537 -27.16 11.14 24.95
CA ASP A 537 -28.16 11.32 26.02
C ASP A 537 -27.71 10.60 27.31
N ASN A 538 -26.94 9.51 27.16
CA ASN A 538 -26.37 8.75 28.26
C ASN A 538 -24.96 9.25 28.62
N ILE A 539 -24.82 9.78 29.84
CA ILE A 539 -23.56 10.34 30.37
C ILE A 539 -22.41 9.32 30.34
N THR A 540 -22.67 8.05 30.67
CA THR A 540 -21.64 7.00 30.64
C THR A 540 -21.13 6.77 29.22
N LYS A 541 -22.04 6.62 28.24
CA LYS A 541 -21.67 6.49 26.81
C LYS A 541 -20.88 7.72 26.33
N ASN A 542 -21.29 8.91 26.76
CA ASN A 542 -20.59 10.16 26.43
C ASN A 542 -19.16 10.14 26.97
N ASN A 543 -18.97 9.77 28.24
CA ASN A 543 -17.65 9.71 28.88
C ASN A 543 -16.75 8.65 28.23
N GLU A 544 -17.29 7.48 27.86
CA GLU A 544 -16.57 6.46 27.10
C GLU A 544 -16.13 6.97 25.73
N PHE A 545 -17.03 7.64 25.00
CA PHE A 545 -16.71 8.24 23.70
C PHE A 545 -15.62 9.30 23.82
N GLU A 546 -15.75 10.23 24.78
CA GLU A 546 -14.74 11.26 25.04
C GLU A 546 -13.38 10.67 25.43
N THR A 547 -13.37 9.55 26.16
CA THR A 547 -12.13 8.82 26.48
C THR A 547 -11.48 8.28 25.21
N LYS A 548 -12.26 7.66 24.31
CA LYS A 548 -11.75 7.21 23.00
C LYS A 548 -11.22 8.38 22.17
N ILE A 549 -11.92 9.52 22.14
CA ILE A 549 -11.47 10.72 21.42
C ILE A 549 -10.12 11.18 21.98
N ARG A 550 -9.99 11.35 23.31
CA ARG A 550 -8.73 11.80 23.93
C ARG A 550 -7.56 10.86 23.65
N SER A 551 -7.79 9.54 23.66
CA SER A 551 -6.73 8.55 23.44
C SER A 551 -6.42 8.26 21.97
N GLY A 552 -7.41 8.37 21.07
CA GLY A 552 -7.24 8.09 19.64
C GLY A 552 -6.83 9.31 18.82
N PHE A 553 -7.22 10.52 19.23
CA PHE A 553 -6.92 11.77 18.50
C PHE A 553 -5.59 12.38 18.96
N LEU A 554 -4.62 11.52 19.28
CA LEU A 554 -3.28 11.96 19.64
C LEU A 554 -2.61 12.61 18.42
N ARG A 555 -2.46 13.93 18.49
CA ARG A 555 -1.64 14.70 17.58
C ARG A 555 -0.18 14.46 17.94
N ASN A 556 0.43 13.51 17.27
CA ASN A 556 1.88 13.56 17.10
C ASN A 556 2.11 14.20 15.73
N GLY A 557 2.97 15.20 15.66
CA GLY A 557 3.32 15.83 14.39
C GLY A 557 3.58 14.76 13.34
N TYR A 558 3.09 14.98 12.11
CA TYR A 558 3.30 14.11 10.96
C TYR A 558 4.76 13.63 10.98
N MET A 559 4.97 12.36 11.37
CA MET A 559 6.32 11.85 11.61
C MET A 559 6.94 11.42 10.29
N GLN A 560 7.27 12.42 9.48
CA GLN A 560 8.26 12.32 8.41
C GLN A 560 9.61 11.88 8.98
N LEU A 561 10.38 11.21 8.14
CA LEU A 561 11.80 10.94 8.40
C LEU A 561 12.64 12.15 8.03
#